data_AF-A0AAV5ZRX5-F1
#
_entry.id   AF-A0AAV5ZRX5-F1
#
_cell.length_a   1.000
_cell.length_b   1.000
_cell.length_c   1.000
_cell.angle_alpha   90.00
_cell.angle_beta   90.00
_cell.angle_gamma   90.00
#
_symmetry.space_group_name_H-M   'P 1'
#
loop_
_entity.id
_entity.type
_entity.pdbx_description
1 polymer ?
#
loop_
_entity_poly.entity_id
_entity_poly.type
_entity_poly.pdbx_seq_one_letter_code
_entity_poly.pdbx_strand_id
1 'polypeptide(L)'
;MRHRTPVKIAPFFVLFLIGALTLPMIPPASAEADWTARIVEMDQALERGDAPAAHAAWREAYVAAHVGRGWPGMIAVGEAALRVGRATGTPDLYEPRARRAYLTALLRARRHGSVDGVLAAGEAFGRLGDQAVVQQALAVATDLAARSGDDTARRRVQAFRSQWAPRGPVTARHAEPGPGA
;
A
#
# COMPACT_ATOMS: atom_id res chain seq x y z
N MET A 1 11.04 24.10 -72.83
CA MET A 1 12.40 24.06 -72.23
C MET A 1 12.58 25.31 -71.37
N ARG A 2 12.97 25.12 -70.09
CA ARG A 2 13.62 26.11 -69.19
C ARG A 2 12.87 27.43 -68.95
N HIS A 3 12.58 27.92 -67.74
CA HIS A 3 13.33 28.06 -66.48
C HIS A 3 12.42 29.02 -65.66
N ARG A 4 12.11 28.90 -64.36
CA ARG A 4 12.95 29.19 -63.18
C ARG A 4 12.04 29.20 -61.93
N THR A 5 12.39 28.32 -60.99
CA THR A 5 12.53 28.46 -59.52
C THR A 5 11.87 29.60 -58.70
N PRO A 6 11.61 29.33 -57.39
CA PRO A 6 10.66 30.03 -56.53
C PRO A 6 11.26 31.23 -55.78
N VAL A 7 10.42 32.24 -55.49
CA VAL A 7 10.79 33.36 -54.60
C VAL A 7 10.44 32.96 -53.16
N LYS A 8 11.49 32.72 -52.37
CA LYS A 8 11.44 32.55 -50.91
C LYS A 8 11.18 33.92 -50.28
N ILE A 9 10.05 34.07 -49.60
CA ILE A 9 9.78 35.22 -48.73
C ILE A 9 10.22 34.82 -47.32
N ALA A 10 11.32 35.42 -46.86
CA ALA A 10 11.65 35.48 -45.45
C ALA A 10 11.09 36.80 -44.88
N PRO A 11 10.49 36.74 -43.68
CA PRO A 11 10.85 37.68 -42.61
C PRO A 11 11.14 36.88 -41.33
N PHE A 12 12.33 36.94 -40.74
CA PHE A 12 12.81 37.98 -39.82
C PHE A 12 11.85 38.29 -38.66
N PHE A 13 12.34 38.00 -37.44
CA PHE A 13 11.80 38.28 -36.10
C PHE A 13 10.54 37.50 -35.65
N VAL A 14 10.71 36.57 -34.71
CA VAL A 14 10.61 36.85 -33.27
C VAL A 14 11.34 35.75 -32.49
N LEU A 15 12.24 36.21 -31.64
CA LEU A 15 12.85 35.52 -30.52
C LEU A 15 11.76 34.93 -29.60
N PHE A 16 11.54 33.62 -29.61
CA PHE A 16 10.89 32.94 -28.48
C PHE A 16 11.90 31.97 -27.87
N LEU A 17 12.59 32.51 -26.88
CA LEU A 17 13.35 31.79 -25.89
C LEU A 17 12.37 30.90 -25.11
N ILE A 18 12.03 29.73 -25.64
CA ILE A 18 11.46 28.66 -24.81
C ILE A 18 12.63 28.12 -24.03
N GLY A 19 12.91 28.78 -22.91
CA GLY A 19 13.70 28.17 -21.86
C GLY A 19 13.07 26.83 -21.57
N ALA A 20 13.83 25.76 -21.85
CA ALA A 20 13.58 24.47 -21.27
C ALA A 20 13.71 24.69 -19.75
N LEU A 21 12.61 25.07 -19.11
CA LEU A 21 12.48 25.04 -17.68
C LEU A 21 12.45 23.54 -17.34
N THR A 22 13.64 22.98 -17.23
CA THR A 22 13.88 21.71 -16.55
C THR A 22 13.48 21.92 -15.11
N LEU A 23 12.18 21.90 -14.83
CA LEU A 23 11.72 21.67 -13.48
C LEU A 23 12.33 20.33 -13.07
N PRO A 24 13.15 20.29 -11.99
CA PRO A 24 13.48 19.02 -11.40
C PRO A 24 12.17 18.46 -10.84
N MET A 25 11.51 17.60 -11.61
CA MET A 25 10.49 16.72 -11.08
C MET A 25 11.24 15.80 -10.12
N ILE A 26 11.28 16.17 -8.84
CA ILE A 26 11.59 15.27 -7.73
C ILE A 26 10.22 14.85 -7.18
N PRO A 27 9.62 13.73 -7.61
CA PRO A 27 8.47 13.15 -6.94
C PRO A 27 8.98 12.17 -5.85
N PRO A 28 8.12 11.29 -5.33
CA PRO A 28 7.30 11.34 -4.11
C PRO A 28 8.03 11.41 -2.74
N ALA A 29 9.32 11.73 -2.70
CA ALA A 29 10.11 11.64 -1.45
C ALA A 29 9.58 12.51 -0.30
N SER A 30 8.96 13.67 -0.57
CA SER A 30 8.46 14.57 0.47
C SER A 30 7.29 13.97 1.25
N ALA A 31 6.25 13.51 0.55
CA ALA A 31 5.08 12.92 1.22
C ALA A 31 5.45 11.63 1.97
N GLU A 32 6.40 10.85 1.46
CA GLU A 32 6.92 9.64 2.13
C GLU A 32 7.70 9.96 3.40
N ALA A 33 8.61 10.93 3.32
CA ALA A 33 9.31 11.45 4.49
C ALA A 33 8.34 12.04 5.53
N ASP A 34 7.27 12.71 5.07
CA ASP A 34 6.32 13.38 5.96
C ASP A 34 5.51 12.40 6.80
N TRP A 35 4.90 11.35 6.22
CA TRP A 35 4.12 10.39 7.03
C TRP A 35 5.03 9.52 7.91
N THR A 36 6.24 9.19 7.46
CA THR A 36 7.18 8.41 8.24
C THR A 36 7.62 9.18 9.49
N ALA A 37 7.96 10.46 9.33
CA ALA A 37 8.33 11.32 10.46
C ALA A 37 7.19 11.45 11.49
N ARG A 38 5.94 11.62 11.04
CA ARG A 38 4.77 11.66 11.95
C ARG A 38 4.54 10.34 12.67
N ILE A 39 4.82 9.20 12.05
CA ILE A 39 4.77 7.89 12.72
C ILE A 39 5.85 7.79 13.81
N VAL A 40 7.06 8.28 13.55
CA VAL A 40 8.14 8.30 14.56
C VAL A 40 7.74 9.17 15.76
N GLU A 41 7.18 10.36 15.52
CA GLU A 41 6.67 11.23 16.59
C GLU A 41 5.53 10.58 17.39
N MET A 42 4.65 9.86 16.71
CA MET A 42 3.60 9.06 17.36
C MET A 42 4.23 8.00 18.27
N ASP A 43 5.18 7.20 17.78
CA ASP A 43 5.83 6.15 18.57
C ASP A 43 6.56 6.75 19.79
N GLN A 44 7.26 7.88 19.63
CA GLN A 44 7.89 8.61 20.75
C GLN A 44 6.87 9.14 21.77
N ALA A 45 5.70 9.59 21.33
CA ALA A 45 4.63 10.02 22.23
C ALA A 45 4.04 8.84 23.01
N LEU A 46 3.90 7.67 22.37
CA LEU A 46 3.49 6.43 23.04
C LEU A 46 4.49 6.01 24.10
N GLU A 47 5.80 6.10 23.83
CA GLU A 47 6.86 5.81 24.81
C GLU A 47 6.78 6.70 26.05
N ARG A 48 6.36 7.96 25.90
CA ARG A 48 6.14 8.90 27.00
C ARG A 48 4.80 8.74 27.71
N GLY A 49 3.92 7.86 27.23
CA GLY A 49 2.55 7.72 27.73
C GLY A 49 1.62 8.88 27.34
N ASP A 50 2.01 9.71 26.38
CA ASP A 50 1.23 10.87 25.90
C ASP A 50 0.26 10.44 24.79
N ALA A 51 -0.87 9.85 25.21
CA ALA A 51 -1.90 9.37 24.29
C ALA A 51 -2.50 10.48 23.39
N PRO A 52 -2.80 11.70 23.89
CA PRO A 52 -3.24 12.80 23.04
C PRO A 52 -2.24 13.17 21.94
N ALA A 53 -0.95 13.30 22.27
CA ALA A 53 0.07 13.61 21.28
C ALA A 53 0.26 12.47 20.27
N ALA A 54 0.22 11.22 20.72
CA ALA A 54 0.28 10.06 19.83
C ALA A 54 -0.89 10.04 18.84
N HIS A 55 -2.12 10.32 19.31
CA HIS A 55 -3.27 10.40 18.43
C HIS A 55 -3.15 11.53 17.40
N ALA A 56 -2.67 12.71 17.83
CA ALA A 56 -2.46 13.86 16.95
C ALA A 56 -1.43 13.54 15.86
N ALA A 57 -0.26 13.00 16.22
CA ALA A 57 0.77 12.60 15.29
C ALA A 57 0.30 11.49 14.33
N TRP A 58 -0.46 10.50 14.82
CA TRP A 58 -1.07 9.48 13.97
C TRP A 58 -2.01 10.08 12.91
N ARG A 59 -2.84 11.06 13.30
CA ARG A 59 -3.77 11.73 12.39
C ARG A 59 -3.03 12.51 11.31
N GLU A 60 -1.94 13.19 11.66
CA GLU A 60 -1.09 13.90 10.71
C GLU A 60 -0.39 12.92 9.75
N ALA A 61 0.10 11.79 10.25
CA ALA A 61 0.64 10.72 9.41
C ALA A 61 -0.40 10.20 8.42
N TYR A 62 -1.64 9.97 8.88
CA TYR A 62 -2.74 9.54 8.03
C TYR A 62 -3.02 10.54 6.91
N VAL A 63 -3.08 11.84 7.22
CA VAL A 63 -3.27 12.90 6.22
C VAL A 63 -2.13 12.92 5.21
N ALA A 64 -0.88 12.90 5.67
CA ALA A 64 0.30 12.91 4.79
C ALA A 64 0.35 11.68 3.86
N ALA A 65 0.09 10.48 4.39
CA ALA A 65 0.00 9.24 3.60
C ALA A 65 -1.16 9.28 2.59
N HIS A 66 -2.26 9.94 2.96
CA HIS A 66 -3.39 10.13 2.05
C HIS A 66 -3.01 11.03 0.88
N VAL A 67 -2.30 12.14 1.14
CA VAL A 67 -1.81 13.09 0.12
C VAL A 67 -0.77 12.45 -0.80
N GLY A 68 0.09 11.58 -0.28
CA GLY A 68 1.14 10.90 -1.07
C GLY A 68 0.62 9.94 -2.16
N ARG A 69 -0.68 9.62 -2.18
CA ARG A 69 -1.38 8.79 -3.19
C ARG A 69 -0.85 7.37 -3.43
N GLY A 70 0.25 6.96 -2.79
CA GLY A 70 0.77 5.59 -2.80
C GLY A 70 0.02 4.64 -1.85
N TRP A 71 0.18 3.35 -2.07
CA TRP A 71 -0.32 2.30 -1.16
C TRP A 71 0.56 2.05 0.09
N PRO A 72 1.91 2.19 0.06
CA PRO A 72 2.74 1.84 1.23
C PRO A 72 2.42 2.68 2.46
N GLY A 73 2.31 4.01 2.30
CA GLY A 73 1.95 4.90 3.40
C GLY A 73 0.59 4.56 4.02
N MET A 74 -0.38 4.11 3.22
CA MET A 74 -1.69 3.70 3.75
C MET A 74 -1.63 2.38 4.54
N ILE A 75 -0.71 1.46 4.22
CA ILE A 75 -0.43 0.30 5.07
C ILE A 75 0.21 0.77 6.37
N ALA A 76 1.25 1.59 6.29
CA ALA A 76 2.01 2.05 7.46
C ALA A 76 1.12 2.77 8.49
N VAL A 77 0.23 3.67 8.05
CA VAL A 77 -0.68 4.39 8.97
C VAL A 77 -1.80 3.50 9.53
N GLY A 78 -2.16 2.42 8.83
CA GLY A 78 -3.06 1.40 9.35
C GLY A 78 -2.40 0.59 10.47
N GLU A 79 -1.15 0.18 10.29
CA GLU A 79 -0.37 -0.50 11.33
C GLU A 79 -0.11 0.42 12.53
N ALA A 80 0.18 1.69 12.28
CA ALA A 80 0.31 2.73 13.29
C ALA A 80 -0.97 2.89 14.12
N ALA A 81 -2.14 2.87 13.47
CA ALA A 81 -3.43 2.91 14.17
C ALA A 81 -3.56 1.77 15.18
N LEU A 82 -3.18 0.54 14.77
CA LEU A 82 -3.22 -0.62 15.66
C LEU A 82 -2.23 -0.49 16.83
N ARG A 83 -1.05 0.12 16.62
CA ARG A 83 -0.12 0.41 17.72
C ARG A 83 -0.72 1.38 18.74
N VAL A 84 -1.33 2.47 18.29
CA VAL A 84 -2.01 3.42 19.19
C VAL A 84 -3.15 2.75 19.95
N GLY A 85 -4.00 1.98 19.26
CA GLY A 85 -5.10 1.26 19.89
C GLY A 85 -4.64 0.30 20.98
N ARG A 86 -3.57 -0.46 20.74
CA ARG A 86 -2.97 -1.35 21.75
C ARG A 86 -2.37 -0.58 22.93
N ALA A 87 -1.56 0.44 22.66
CA ALA A 87 -0.85 1.19 23.69
C ALA A 87 -1.80 2.00 24.60
N THR A 88 -2.95 2.43 24.08
CA THR A 88 -3.94 3.22 24.81
C THR A 88 -5.09 2.38 25.39
N GLY A 89 -5.09 1.05 25.17
CA GLY A 89 -6.17 0.17 25.61
C GLY A 89 -7.51 0.44 24.91
N THR A 90 -7.49 0.97 23.69
CA THR A 90 -8.70 1.31 22.92
C THR A 90 -8.73 0.69 21.50
N PRO A 91 -8.51 -0.63 21.34
CA PRO A 91 -8.45 -1.28 20.02
C PRO A 91 -9.71 -1.03 19.19
N ASP A 92 -10.89 -1.07 19.79
CA ASP A 92 -12.19 -0.86 19.12
C ASP A 92 -12.31 0.50 18.42
N LEU A 93 -11.59 1.51 18.92
CA LEU A 93 -11.56 2.83 18.28
C LEU A 93 -10.62 2.87 17.07
N TYR A 94 -9.56 2.07 17.05
CA TYR A 94 -8.51 2.16 16.04
C TYR A 94 -8.56 1.08 14.97
N GLU A 95 -9.12 -0.09 15.26
CA GLU A 95 -9.28 -1.13 14.24
C GLU A 95 -10.10 -0.68 13.02
N PRO A 96 -11.25 0.03 13.16
CA PRO A 96 -11.97 0.54 11.99
C PRO A 96 -11.14 1.52 11.16
N ARG A 97 -10.23 2.27 11.81
CA ARG A 97 -9.32 3.20 11.14
C ARG A 97 -8.24 2.45 10.37
N ALA A 98 -7.70 1.38 10.94
CA ALA A 98 -6.78 0.47 10.24
C ALA A 98 -7.44 -0.17 9.01
N ARG A 99 -8.66 -0.73 9.16
CA ARG A 99 -9.43 -1.31 8.04
C ARG A 99 -9.63 -0.30 6.90
N ARG A 100 -9.98 0.95 7.22
CA ARG A 100 -10.12 2.01 6.20
C ARG A 100 -8.81 2.33 5.48
N ALA A 101 -7.71 2.38 6.22
CA ALA A 101 -6.39 2.61 5.65
C ALA A 101 -5.99 1.47 4.69
N TYR A 102 -6.17 0.22 5.12
CA TYR A 102 -5.89 -0.97 4.29
C TYR A 102 -6.80 -1.07 3.07
N LEU A 103 -8.09 -0.70 3.16
CA LEU A 103 -8.98 -0.65 2.00
C LEU A 103 -8.46 0.35 0.96
N THR A 104 -8.01 1.52 1.42
CA THR A 104 -7.42 2.54 0.54
C THR A 104 -6.13 2.04 -0.10
N ALA A 105 -5.27 1.36 0.67
CA ALA A 105 -4.04 0.75 0.16
C ALA A 105 -4.34 -0.29 -0.93
N LEU A 106 -5.30 -1.20 -0.71
CA LEU A 106 -5.72 -2.22 -1.66
C LEU A 106 -6.20 -1.61 -2.98
N LEU A 107 -7.06 -0.58 -2.89
CA LEU A 107 -7.59 0.10 -4.08
C LEU A 107 -6.49 0.83 -4.86
N ARG A 108 -5.54 1.48 -4.17
CA ARG A 108 -4.38 2.12 -4.81
C ARG A 108 -3.46 1.09 -5.45
N ALA A 109 -3.08 0.04 -4.73
CA ALA A 109 -2.22 -1.04 -5.24
C ALA A 109 -2.81 -1.67 -6.51
N ARG A 110 -4.13 -1.96 -6.50
CA ARG A 110 -4.84 -2.46 -7.68
C ARG A 110 -4.77 -1.47 -8.85
N ARG A 111 -5.00 -0.17 -8.62
CA ARG A 111 -4.89 0.87 -9.67
C ARG A 111 -3.48 0.97 -10.24
N HIS A 112 -2.47 0.78 -9.41
CA HIS A 112 -1.06 0.76 -9.83
C HIS A 112 -0.63 -0.57 -10.47
N GLY A 113 -1.51 -1.58 -10.55
CA GLY A 113 -1.14 -2.91 -11.04
C GLY A 113 -0.12 -3.63 -10.15
N SER A 114 0.00 -3.23 -8.89
CA SER A 114 1.02 -3.75 -7.97
C SER A 114 0.54 -5.03 -7.29
N VAL A 115 1.08 -6.17 -7.71
CA VAL A 115 0.85 -7.47 -7.05
C VAL A 115 1.31 -7.40 -5.60
N ASP A 116 2.52 -6.89 -5.35
CA ASP A 116 3.08 -6.80 -4.00
C ASP A 116 2.21 -5.94 -3.08
N GLY A 117 1.71 -4.80 -3.56
CA GLY A 117 0.83 -3.94 -2.77
C GLY A 117 -0.54 -4.57 -2.47
N VAL A 118 -1.10 -5.36 -3.40
CA VAL A 118 -2.35 -6.08 -3.19
C VAL A 118 -2.16 -7.18 -2.14
N LEU A 119 -1.06 -7.94 -2.22
CA LEU A 119 -0.74 -8.98 -1.25
C LEU A 119 -0.46 -8.38 0.13
N ALA A 120 0.29 -7.27 0.22
CA ALA A 120 0.55 -6.58 1.48
C ALA A 120 -0.74 -6.09 2.17
N ALA A 121 -1.68 -5.53 1.41
CA ALA A 121 -2.99 -5.15 1.94
C ALA A 121 -3.80 -6.39 2.39
N GLY A 122 -3.78 -7.46 1.60
CA GLY A 122 -4.41 -8.73 1.96
C GLY A 122 -3.86 -9.29 3.28
N GLU A 123 -2.54 -9.29 3.47
CA GLU A 123 -1.91 -9.71 4.71
C GLU A 123 -2.35 -8.85 5.90
N ALA A 124 -2.40 -7.53 5.71
CA ALA A 124 -2.84 -6.59 6.73
C ALA A 124 -4.30 -6.83 7.18
N PHE A 125 -5.20 -7.16 6.25
CA PHE A 125 -6.55 -7.62 6.56
C PHE A 125 -6.59 -8.97 7.24
N GLY A 126 -5.73 -9.90 6.81
CA GLY A 126 -5.61 -11.21 7.42
C GLY A 126 -5.21 -11.14 8.89
N ARG A 127 -4.33 -10.21 9.26
CA ARG A 127 -3.98 -9.91 10.67
C ARG A 127 -5.16 -9.39 11.51
N LEU A 128 -6.18 -8.81 10.87
CA LEU A 128 -7.44 -8.38 11.51
C LEU A 128 -8.54 -9.46 11.50
N GLY A 129 -8.24 -10.64 10.96
CA GLY A 129 -9.20 -11.74 10.84
C GLY A 129 -10.14 -11.63 9.63
N ASP A 130 -9.95 -10.65 8.74
CA ASP A 130 -10.84 -10.37 7.62
C ASP A 130 -10.60 -11.33 6.42
N GLN A 131 -10.88 -12.62 6.63
CA GLN A 131 -10.56 -13.70 5.67
C GLN A 131 -11.21 -13.50 4.29
N ALA A 132 -12.42 -12.96 4.23
CA ALA A 132 -13.08 -12.66 2.96
C ALA A 132 -12.27 -11.66 2.11
N VAL A 133 -11.65 -10.66 2.75
CA VAL A 133 -10.81 -9.67 2.07
C VAL A 133 -9.47 -10.27 1.64
N VAL A 134 -8.90 -11.19 2.43
CA VAL A 134 -7.71 -11.97 2.04
C VAL A 134 -7.96 -12.74 0.73
N GLN A 135 -9.09 -13.42 0.61
CA GLN A 135 -9.46 -14.16 -0.61
C GLN A 135 -9.66 -13.23 -1.80
N GLN A 136 -10.29 -12.07 -1.58
CA GLN A 136 -10.45 -11.06 -2.63
C GLN A 136 -9.11 -10.48 -3.09
N ALA A 137 -8.19 -10.18 -2.17
CA ALA A 137 -6.85 -9.72 -2.49
C ALA A 137 -6.09 -10.78 -3.30
N LEU A 138 -6.19 -12.06 -2.93
CA LEU A 138 -5.59 -13.17 -3.67
C LEU A 138 -6.15 -13.26 -5.11
N ALA A 139 -7.46 -13.10 -5.29
CA ALA A 139 -8.08 -13.11 -6.62
C ALA A 139 -7.57 -11.95 -7.50
N VAL A 140 -7.50 -10.74 -6.94
CA VAL A 140 -6.96 -9.56 -7.65
C VAL A 140 -5.49 -9.74 -8.00
N ALA A 141 -4.66 -10.22 -7.06
CA ALA A 141 -3.24 -10.44 -7.29
C ALA A 141 -2.99 -11.53 -8.35
N THR A 142 -3.83 -12.57 -8.38
CA THR A 142 -3.78 -13.62 -9.41
C THR A 142 -4.05 -13.05 -10.81
N ASP A 143 -5.10 -12.23 -10.95
CA ASP A 143 -5.42 -11.57 -12.23
C ASP A 143 -4.28 -10.64 -12.70
N LEU A 144 -3.72 -9.84 -11.78
CA LEU A 144 -2.58 -8.97 -12.09
C LEU A 144 -1.33 -9.75 -12.54
N ALA A 145 -0.97 -10.82 -11.83
CA ALA A 145 0.18 -11.66 -12.17
C ALA A 145 -0.02 -12.45 -13.48
N ALA A 146 -1.25 -12.83 -13.80
CA ALA A 146 -1.56 -13.46 -15.07
C ALA A 146 -1.35 -12.50 -16.25
N ARG A 147 -1.84 -11.26 -16.11
CA ARG A 147 -1.72 -10.21 -17.15
C ARG A 147 -0.29 -9.72 -17.36
N SER A 148 0.53 -9.66 -16.30
CA SER A 148 1.92 -9.19 -16.43
C SER A 148 2.84 -10.20 -17.10
N GLY A 149 2.50 -11.50 -17.06
CA GLY A 149 3.41 -12.55 -17.54
C GLY A 149 4.60 -12.84 -16.62
N ASP A 150 4.70 -12.16 -15.46
CA ASP A 150 5.84 -12.27 -14.55
C ASP A 150 5.74 -13.51 -13.66
N ASP A 151 6.62 -14.48 -13.89
CA ASP A 151 6.72 -15.70 -13.08
C ASP A 151 7.06 -15.42 -11.61
N THR A 152 7.76 -14.32 -11.32
CA THR A 152 8.05 -13.92 -9.94
C THR A 152 6.78 -13.48 -9.23
N ALA A 153 5.95 -12.65 -9.87
CA ALA A 153 4.63 -12.30 -9.37
C ALA A 153 3.75 -13.54 -9.13
N ARG A 154 3.74 -14.50 -10.07
CA ARG A 154 3.00 -15.77 -9.90
C ARG A 154 3.49 -16.58 -8.70
N ARG A 155 4.80 -16.68 -8.49
CA ARG A 155 5.39 -17.36 -7.32
C ARG A 155 4.97 -16.67 -6.01
N ARG A 156 4.97 -15.34 -5.95
CA ARG A 156 4.52 -14.59 -4.75
C ARG A 156 3.04 -14.85 -4.46
N VAL A 157 2.19 -14.83 -5.49
CA VAL A 157 0.76 -15.18 -5.35
C VAL A 157 0.59 -16.60 -4.80
N GLN A 158 1.36 -17.57 -5.29
CA GLN A 158 1.29 -18.95 -4.82
C GLN A 158 1.79 -19.12 -3.37
N ALA A 159 2.85 -18.40 -2.99
CA ALA A 159 3.32 -18.37 -1.61
C ALA A 159 2.25 -17.79 -0.67
N PHE A 160 1.64 -16.66 -1.06
CA PHE A 160 0.56 -16.04 -0.29
C PHE A 160 -0.66 -16.98 -0.16
N ARG A 161 -1.06 -17.65 -1.24
CA ARG A 161 -2.13 -18.66 -1.20
C ARG A 161 -1.83 -19.78 -0.20
N SER A 162 -0.58 -20.25 -0.17
CA SER A 162 -0.17 -21.34 0.73
C SER A 162 -0.19 -20.88 2.20
N GLN A 163 0.22 -19.64 2.47
CA GLN A 163 0.18 -19.03 3.80
C GLN A 163 -1.25 -18.90 4.34
N TRP A 164 -2.18 -18.47 3.48
CA TRP A 164 -3.58 -18.22 3.84
C TRP A 164 -4.53 -19.35 3.43
N ALA A 165 -3.98 -20.54 3.16
CA ALA A 165 -4.80 -21.73 2.95
C ALA A 165 -5.63 -21.98 4.22
N PRO A 166 -6.93 -22.33 4.10
CA PRO A 166 -7.70 -22.78 5.24
C PRO A 166 -6.93 -23.90 5.92
N ARG A 167 -6.62 -23.75 7.21
CA ARG A 167 -6.11 -24.88 7.97
C ARG A 167 -7.24 -25.90 7.97
N GLY A 168 -7.04 -27.02 7.28
CA GLY A 168 -7.99 -28.12 7.32
C GLY A 168 -8.25 -28.55 8.77
N PRO A 169 -9.36 -29.24 9.05
CA PRO A 169 -9.58 -29.80 10.37
C PRO A 169 -8.33 -30.60 10.74
N VAL A 170 -7.71 -30.27 11.89
CA VAL A 170 -6.74 -31.15 12.52
C VAL A 170 -7.53 -32.40 12.83
N THR A 171 -7.49 -33.37 11.93
CA THR A 171 -7.93 -34.72 12.23
C THR A 171 -7.02 -35.15 13.36
N ALA A 172 -7.55 -35.06 14.58
CA ALA A 172 -6.96 -35.68 15.75
C ALA A 172 -6.72 -37.13 15.36
N ARG A 173 -5.46 -37.42 15.04
CA ARG A 173 -5.01 -38.73 14.61
C ARG A 173 -5.31 -39.65 15.78
N HIS A 174 -6.36 -40.46 15.60
CA HIS A 174 -6.71 -41.65 16.36
C HIS A 174 -5.90 -41.87 17.64
N ALA A 175 -6.42 -41.39 18.77
CA ALA A 175 -6.26 -42.15 20.00
C ALA A 175 -7.20 -43.34 19.86
N GLU A 176 -6.71 -44.44 19.28
CA GLU A 176 -7.37 -45.73 19.46
C GLU A 176 -7.41 -46.02 20.97
N PRO A 177 -8.58 -46.34 21.55
CA PRO A 177 -8.60 -47.02 22.83
C PRO A 177 -8.07 -48.43 22.58
N GLY A 178 -6.86 -48.70 23.05
CA GLY A 178 -6.32 -50.06 23.03
C GLY A 178 -7.28 -51.01 23.75
N PRO A 179 -7.58 -52.20 23.19
CA PRO A 179 -8.43 -53.16 23.88
C PRO A 179 -7.59 -53.80 25.00
N GLY A 180 -7.90 -53.47 26.24
CA GLY A 180 -7.19 -54.04 27.39
C GLY A 180 -7.87 -53.77 28.73
N ALA A 181 -8.87 -54.59 29.06
CA ALA A 181 -8.98 -55.41 30.27
C ALA A 181 -10.43 -55.87 30.46
#